data_AF-O74503-F1
#
_entry.id   AF-O74503-F1
#
_cell.length_a   1.000
_cell.length_b   1.000
_cell.length_c   1.000
_cell.angle_alpha   90.00
_cell.angle_beta   90.00
_cell.angle_gamma   90.00
#
_symmetry.space_group_name_H-M   'P 1'
#
loop_
_entity.id
_entity.type
_entity.pdbx_description
1 polymer ?
#
loop_
_entity_poly.entity_id
_entity_poly.type
_entity_poly.pdbx_seq_one_letter_code
_entity_poly.pdbx_strand_id
1 'polypeptide(L)'
;MEEYETDIKQILGTVDRQTVSAKQVRQLLEERRKVDLSAHKKDLNALILKCFDETAAPSEKESLEKQAPARKTKGKRATENGTEEGKKPAKRTRKRKEDGEEGGKRKRNQDPANNPLNKPMKLSPKLAEFLGLEQLSRPQTVKKLWEYIKAHDLQDPNDKRTILCDDKLKSVFEVDTLHMFTMNKYLTNLMTKIPDDQLPKPQPKNEEPAAPNDLPKQEEKELVEPPTAESTA
;
A
#
# COMPACT_ATOMS: atom_id res chain seq x y z
N MET A 1 3.47 32.16 12.53
CA MET A 1 3.90 30.97 11.75
C MET A 1 5.39 30.98 11.47
N GLU A 2 5.98 32.16 11.18
CA GLU A 2 7.42 32.32 10.95
C GLU A 2 8.32 31.84 12.11
N GLU A 3 7.87 31.95 13.37
CA GLU A 3 8.61 31.43 14.52
C GLU A 3 8.88 29.91 14.40
N TYR A 4 7.89 29.14 13.92
CA TYR A 4 8.04 27.70 13.72
C TYR A 4 8.99 27.39 12.56
N GLU A 5 9.10 28.25 11.55
CA GLU A 5 10.02 28.04 10.43
C GLU A 5 11.47 28.02 10.91
N THR A 6 11.82 28.96 11.81
CA THR A 6 13.17 29.04 12.39
C THR A 6 13.48 27.81 13.24
N ASP A 7 12.54 27.37 14.08
CA ASP A 7 12.71 26.16 14.87
C ASP A 7 12.81 24.90 14.01
N ILE A 8 12.00 24.78 12.96
CA ILE A 8 12.05 23.67 12.00
C ILE A 8 13.42 23.64 11.32
N LYS A 9 13.93 24.78 10.85
CA LYS A 9 15.26 24.88 10.23
C LYS A 9 16.38 24.48 11.21
N GLN A 10 16.26 24.84 12.49
CA GLN A 10 17.19 24.38 13.53
C GLN A 10 17.09 22.87 13.78
N ILE A 11 15.88 22.30 13.87
CA ILE A 11 15.67 20.85 14.06
C ILE A 11 16.24 20.06 12.87
N LEU A 12 16.02 20.53 11.64
CA LEU A 12 16.58 19.92 10.44
C LEU A 12 18.10 20.10 10.33
N GLY A 13 18.70 21.06 11.06
CA GLY A 13 20.15 21.23 11.16
C GLY A 13 20.81 20.30 12.17
N THR A 14 20.09 19.91 13.23
CA THR A 14 20.62 19.03 14.28
C THR A 14 20.39 17.55 14.01
N VAL A 15 19.28 17.20 13.34
CA VAL A 15 18.90 15.80 13.08
C VAL A 15 19.19 15.44 11.63
N ASP A 16 19.63 14.20 11.38
CA ASP A 16 19.91 13.70 10.04
C ASP A 16 18.68 13.79 9.12
N ARG A 17 18.76 14.69 8.13
CA ARG A 17 17.69 15.00 7.18
C ARG A 17 17.24 13.79 6.37
N GLN A 18 18.10 12.79 6.17
CA GLN A 18 17.76 11.61 5.37
C GLN A 18 16.87 10.62 6.13
N THR A 19 16.85 10.69 7.47
CA THR A 19 16.10 9.73 8.31
C THR A 19 14.83 10.33 8.92
N VAL A 20 14.73 11.65 8.97
CA VAL A 20 13.65 12.35 9.67
C VAL A 20 12.40 12.49 8.78
N SER A 21 11.26 12.01 9.29
CA SER A 21 9.96 12.27 8.66
C SER A 21 9.35 13.59 9.13
N ALA A 22 8.45 14.18 8.33
CA ALA A 22 7.71 15.37 8.73
C ALA A 22 6.95 15.20 10.07
N LYS A 23 6.51 13.97 10.39
CA LYS A 23 5.88 13.66 11.68
C LYS A 23 6.87 13.84 12.84
N GLN A 24 8.12 13.43 12.65
CA GLN A 24 9.16 13.50 13.67
C GLN A 24 9.62 14.93 13.90
N VAL A 25 9.74 15.75 12.84
CA VAL A 25 9.97 17.21 12.98
C VAL A 25 8.85 17.86 13.78
N ARG A 26 7.58 17.54 13.47
CA ARG A 26 6.44 18.10 14.20
C ARG A 26 6.46 17.73 15.69
N GLN A 27 6.81 16.48 16.00
CA GLN A 27 6.87 16.00 17.37
C GLN A 27 8.02 16.67 18.16
N LEU A 28 9.19 16.84 17.55
CA LEU A 28 10.30 17.59 18.14
C LEU A 28 9.96 19.07 18.34
N LEU A 29 9.19 19.65 17.42
CA LEU A 29 8.70 21.03 17.55
C LEU A 29 7.70 21.17 18.70
N GLU A 30 6.74 20.24 18.84
CA GLU A 30 5.79 20.16 19.95
C GLU A 30 6.53 20.00 21.31
N GLU A 31 7.58 19.17 21.35
CA GLU A 31 8.41 18.97 22.55
C GLU A 31 9.21 20.22 22.93
N ARG A 32 9.82 20.89 21.94
CA ARG A 32 10.63 22.09 22.16
C ARG A 32 9.79 23.28 22.62
N ARG A 33 8.59 23.44 22.05
CA ARG A 33 7.69 24.56 22.37
C ARG A 33 6.76 24.28 23.54
N LYS A 34 6.61 23.02 23.96
CA LYS A 34 5.68 22.58 25.01
C LYS A 34 4.24 23.07 24.77
N VAL A 35 3.86 23.21 23.50
CA VAL A 35 2.53 23.65 23.05
C VAL A 35 1.98 22.58 22.12
N ASP A 36 0.72 22.19 22.30
CA ASP A 36 0.05 21.28 21.38
C ASP A 36 -0.23 22.00 20.04
N LEU A 37 0.50 21.59 19.00
CA LEU A 37 0.40 22.13 17.65
C LEU A 37 -0.50 21.27 16.74
N SER A 38 -1.27 20.34 17.31
CA SER A 38 -2.16 19.45 16.58
C SER A 38 -3.15 20.19 15.67
N ALA A 39 -3.63 21.36 16.12
CA ALA A 39 -4.53 22.22 15.36
C ALA A 39 -3.92 22.78 14.06
N HIS A 40 -2.60 22.92 13.98
CA HIS A 40 -1.88 23.53 12.85
C HIS A 40 -1.05 22.49 12.08
N LYS A 41 -1.34 21.20 12.28
CA LYS A 41 -0.62 20.10 11.64
C LYS A 41 -0.51 20.24 10.12
N LYS A 42 -1.54 20.77 9.45
CA LYS A 42 -1.52 20.96 7.98
C LYS A 42 -0.50 22.02 7.58
N ASP A 43 -0.53 23.17 8.26
CA ASP A 43 0.35 24.29 7.96
C ASP A 43 1.81 23.95 8.32
N LEU A 44 2.02 23.27 9.45
CA LEU A 44 3.34 22.76 9.84
C LEU A 44 3.88 21.74 8.85
N ASN A 45 3.07 20.79 8.39
CA ASN A 45 3.52 19.84 7.37
C ASN A 45 3.93 20.56 6.08
N ALA A 46 3.17 21.57 5.65
CA ALA A 46 3.51 22.36 4.47
C ALA A 46 4.82 23.15 4.66
N LEU A 47 5.02 23.73 5.86
CA LEU A 47 6.23 24.45 6.21
C LEU A 47 7.46 23.54 6.30
N ILE A 48 7.29 22.34 6.89
CA ILE A 48 8.34 21.32 6.98
C ILE A 48 8.76 20.88 5.58
N LEU A 49 7.82 20.57 4.69
CA LEU A 49 8.09 20.21 3.30
C LEU A 49 8.90 21.32 2.59
N LYS A 50 8.46 22.58 2.70
CA LYS A 50 9.19 23.72 2.15
C LYS A 50 10.62 23.82 2.68
N CYS A 51 10.84 23.60 3.98
CA CYS A 51 12.17 23.65 4.58
C CYS A 51 13.07 22.49 4.14
N PHE A 52 12.50 21.29 3.92
CA PHE A 52 13.24 20.16 3.34
C PHE A 52 13.71 20.47 1.92
N ASP A 53 12.86 21.10 1.09
CA ASP A 53 13.22 21.48 -0.28
C ASP A 53 14.27 22.62 -0.32
N GLU A 54 14.11 23.66 0.50
CA GLU A 54 15.06 24.80 0.56
C GLU A 54 16.48 24.38 0.96
N THR A 55 16.61 23.26 1.66
CA THR A 55 17.90 22.77 2.17
C THR A 55 18.49 21.65 1.33
N ALA A 56 17.70 21.07 0.43
CA ALA A 56 18.18 20.18 -0.63
C ALA A 56 18.66 20.95 -1.87
N ALA A 57 18.22 22.20 -2.03
CA ALA A 57 18.72 23.09 -3.08
C ALA A 57 20.11 23.64 -2.70
N PRO A 58 21.18 23.34 -3.46
CA PRO A 58 22.47 23.99 -3.25
C PRO A 58 22.30 25.49 -3.47
N SER A 59 22.77 26.27 -2.49
CA SER A 59 22.81 27.72 -2.53
C SER A 59 23.68 28.21 -3.70
N GLU A 60 23.06 28.51 -4.84
CA GLU A 60 23.59 29.42 -5.85
C GLU A 60 22.75 30.71 -5.73
N LYS A 61 23.26 31.68 -4.98
CA LYS A 61 23.75 32.97 -5.51
C LYS A 61 22.69 33.70 -6.34
N GLU A 62 22.02 34.71 -5.81
CA GLU A 62 22.54 36.09 -5.79
C GLU A 62 23.18 36.49 -7.15
N SER A 63 22.56 37.49 -7.79
CA SER A 63 23.11 38.38 -8.82
C SER A 63 22.69 38.20 -10.30
N LEU A 64 22.12 39.30 -10.81
CA LEU A 64 22.15 39.83 -12.18
C LEU A 64 21.31 39.11 -13.26
N GLU A 65 20.23 39.72 -13.74
CA GLU A 65 20.19 40.83 -14.72
C GLU A 65 20.28 40.35 -16.19
N LYS A 66 19.15 40.53 -16.90
CA LYS A 66 18.98 40.73 -18.36
C LYS A 66 19.73 39.77 -19.31
N GLN A 67 18.96 38.93 -20.00
CA GLN A 67 18.83 38.95 -21.47
C GLN A 67 17.84 37.87 -21.97
N ALA A 68 16.92 38.28 -22.84
CA ALA A 68 16.02 37.42 -23.63
C ALA A 68 16.78 36.78 -24.82
N PRO A 69 16.26 35.78 -25.59
CA PRO A 69 15.12 36.00 -26.48
C PRO A 69 14.19 34.79 -26.82
N ALA A 70 12.94 35.15 -27.14
CA ALA A 70 12.03 34.64 -28.19
C ALA A 70 12.11 33.17 -28.71
N ARG A 71 10.99 32.43 -28.61
CA ARG A 71 10.04 32.15 -29.75
C ARG A 71 8.93 31.14 -29.37
N LYS A 72 7.68 31.55 -29.66
CA LYS A 72 6.56 30.82 -30.33
C LYS A 72 6.26 29.37 -29.89
N THR A 73 5.06 28.96 -29.45
CA THR A 73 3.76 29.03 -30.14
C THR A 73 2.57 28.59 -29.25
N LYS A 74 1.49 29.40 -29.26
CA LYS A 74 0.08 29.04 -29.56
C LYS A 74 -0.85 28.36 -28.51
N GLY A 75 -1.79 29.18 -28.00
CA GLY A 75 -3.21 28.86 -27.74
C GLY A 75 -3.57 28.61 -26.26
N LYS A 76 -4.67 29.12 -25.68
CA LYS A 76 -5.84 29.92 -26.12
C LYS A 76 -6.68 30.22 -24.84
N ARG A 77 -7.26 31.43 -24.72
CA ARG A 77 -8.37 31.89 -23.82
C ARG A 77 -8.03 32.05 -22.32
N ALA A 78 -7.99 33.22 -21.67
CA ALA A 78 -8.75 34.49 -21.67
C ALA A 78 -10.15 34.42 -21.02
N THR A 79 -10.22 34.96 -19.79
CA THR A 79 -11.26 35.80 -19.10
C THR A 79 -11.00 35.67 -17.59
N GLU A 80 -10.30 36.58 -16.91
CA GLU A 80 -10.65 37.95 -16.46
C GLU A 80 -11.67 38.00 -15.30
N ASN A 81 -11.36 38.88 -14.34
CA ASN A 81 -12.06 39.27 -13.11
C ASN A 81 -11.73 38.41 -11.87
N GLY A 82 -11.11 38.93 -10.81
CA GLY A 82 -11.03 40.32 -10.34
C GLY A 82 -11.68 40.38 -8.96
N THR A 83 -10.83 40.48 -7.93
CA THR A 83 -10.99 41.28 -6.70
C THR A 83 -12.35 41.26 -6.01
N GLU A 84 -12.44 40.75 -4.77
CA GLU A 84 -12.60 41.58 -3.58
C GLU A 84 -12.67 40.75 -2.28
N GLU A 85 -12.07 41.32 -1.25
CA GLU A 85 -12.08 40.92 0.14
C GLU A 85 -13.49 40.96 0.75
N GLY A 86 -13.68 40.21 1.84
CA GLY A 86 -14.48 40.72 2.94
C GLY A 86 -15.63 39.85 3.46
N LYS A 87 -15.53 39.58 4.77
CA LYS A 87 -16.60 39.40 5.76
C LYS A 87 -17.29 38.03 5.90
N LYS A 88 -16.91 37.37 7.01
CA LYS A 88 -17.69 36.39 7.81
C LYS A 88 -19.07 36.99 8.19
N PRO A 89 -20.09 36.19 8.59
CA PRO A 89 -20.18 35.78 10.00
C PRO A 89 -20.85 34.42 10.33
N ALA A 90 -20.41 33.89 11.46
CA ALA A 90 -21.05 33.14 12.54
C ALA A 90 -22.47 32.52 12.42
N LYS A 91 -22.55 31.34 13.07
CA LYS A 91 -23.66 30.79 13.87
C LYS A 91 -25.02 30.67 13.20
N ARG A 92 -25.47 29.42 13.02
CA ARG A 92 -26.81 29.00 13.45
C ARG A 92 -26.85 27.51 13.76
N THR A 93 -27.03 27.27 15.05
CA THR A 93 -27.51 26.01 15.62
C THR A 93 -28.93 25.78 15.11
N ARG A 94 -29.33 24.50 14.91
CA ARG A 94 -30.58 23.91 15.40
C ARG A 94 -30.91 22.59 14.70
N LYS A 95 -31.38 21.68 15.55
CA LYS A 95 -32.43 20.67 15.32
C LYS A 95 -31.98 19.29 14.81
N ARG A 96 -31.63 18.47 15.81
CA ARG A 96 -31.92 17.03 15.87
C ARG A 96 -33.36 16.75 15.38
N LYS A 97 -33.49 15.81 14.45
CA LYS A 97 -34.73 15.05 14.24
C LYS A 97 -34.34 13.61 13.97
N GLU A 98 -34.80 12.76 14.90
CA GLU A 98 -34.83 11.30 14.85
C GLU A 98 -35.78 10.81 13.76
N ASP A 99 -35.58 9.55 13.41
CA ASP A 99 -36.43 8.63 12.64
C ASP A 99 -36.53 8.80 11.12
N GLY A 100 -36.17 7.71 10.42
CA GLY A 100 -36.37 7.53 8.98
C GLY A 100 -35.25 6.75 8.30
N GLU A 101 -35.28 5.43 8.51
CA GLU A 101 -35.19 4.38 7.47
C GLU A 101 -34.20 4.56 6.29
N GLU A 102 -33.39 3.51 6.09
CA GLU A 102 -32.65 3.24 4.84
C GLU A 102 -31.41 4.13 4.57
N GLY A 103 -30.39 3.96 5.42
CA GLY A 103 -29.02 4.36 5.13
C GLY A 103 -28.47 3.58 3.93
N GLY A 104 -28.78 4.06 2.73
CA GLY A 104 -28.22 3.58 1.47
C GLY A 104 -26.69 3.62 1.53
N LYS A 105 -26.08 2.46 1.78
CA LYS A 105 -24.66 2.20 1.53
C LYS A 105 -24.41 2.62 0.09
N ARG A 106 -23.81 3.79 -0.10
CA ARG A 106 -23.21 4.18 -1.38
C ARG A 106 -22.23 3.07 -1.73
N LYS A 107 -22.66 2.10 -2.55
CA LYS A 107 -21.82 1.10 -3.20
C LYS A 107 -20.81 1.89 -4.01
N ARG A 108 -19.67 2.19 -3.39
CA ARG A 108 -18.48 2.62 -4.12
C ARG A 108 -18.24 1.45 -5.06
N ASN A 109 -18.49 1.69 -6.35
CA ASN A 109 -18.37 0.70 -7.41
C ASN A 109 -16.90 0.26 -7.50
N GLN A 110 -16.48 -0.59 -6.57
CA GLN A 110 -15.23 -1.32 -6.60
C GLN A 110 -15.55 -2.62 -7.32
N ASP A 111 -15.64 -2.55 -8.64
CA ASP A 111 -15.43 -3.73 -9.44
C ASP A 111 -14.01 -4.23 -9.08
N PRO A 112 -13.85 -5.40 -8.43
CA PRO A 112 -12.54 -5.89 -7.99
C PRO A 112 -11.57 -6.07 -9.17
N ALA A 113 -12.10 -6.14 -10.38
CA ALA A 113 -11.39 -6.16 -11.65
C ALA A 113 -10.64 -4.85 -11.98
N ASN A 114 -11.08 -3.69 -11.47
CA ASN A 114 -10.47 -2.39 -11.80
C ASN A 114 -9.53 -1.85 -10.72
N ASN A 115 -9.16 -2.64 -9.71
CA ASN A 115 -8.13 -2.21 -8.77
C ASN A 115 -6.74 -2.41 -9.43
N PRO A 116 -5.96 -1.35 -9.68
CA PRO A 116 -4.63 -1.46 -10.30
C PRO A 116 -3.66 -2.36 -9.51
N LEU A 117 -3.93 -2.60 -8.22
CA LEU A 117 -3.16 -3.52 -7.38
C LEU A 117 -3.40 -5.00 -7.71
N ASN A 118 -4.57 -5.34 -8.24
CA ASN A 118 -4.95 -6.71 -8.60
C ASN A 118 -4.59 -7.08 -10.04
N LYS A 119 -3.97 -6.16 -10.80
CA LYS A 119 -3.51 -6.46 -12.16
C LYS A 119 -2.53 -7.63 -12.14
N PRO A 120 -2.71 -8.65 -13.00
CA PRO A 120 -1.78 -9.76 -13.10
C PRO A 120 -0.43 -9.23 -13.59
N MET A 121 0.65 -9.75 -13.01
CA MET A 121 2.02 -9.43 -13.37
C MET A 121 2.76 -10.72 -13.70
N LYS A 122 3.72 -10.64 -14.62
CA LYS A 122 4.53 -11.79 -15.02
C LYS A 122 5.63 -11.98 -13.99
N LEU A 123 5.74 -13.20 -13.48
CA LEU A 123 6.76 -13.56 -12.51
C LEU A 123 8.08 -13.86 -13.24
N SER A 124 9.20 -13.53 -12.62
CA SER A 124 10.52 -13.98 -13.07
C SER A 124 10.63 -15.51 -12.97
N PRO A 125 11.50 -16.18 -13.76
CA PRO A 125 11.61 -17.64 -13.78
C PRO A 125 11.78 -18.27 -12.39
N LYS A 126 12.67 -17.70 -11.57
CA LYS A 126 12.93 -18.16 -10.19
C LYS A 126 11.67 -18.13 -9.31
N LEU A 127 10.91 -17.03 -9.39
CA LEU A 127 9.70 -16.86 -8.60
C LEU A 127 8.55 -17.72 -9.14
N ALA A 128 8.48 -17.92 -10.46
CA ALA A 128 7.50 -18.78 -11.10
C ALA A 128 7.72 -20.25 -10.75
N GLU A 129 8.97 -20.72 -10.75
CA GLU A 129 9.34 -22.08 -10.32
C GLU A 129 8.98 -22.32 -8.84
N PHE A 130 9.24 -21.34 -7.98
CA PHE A 130 8.90 -21.43 -6.56
C PHE A 130 7.38 -21.49 -6.29
N LEU A 131 6.59 -20.68 -7.01
CA LEU A 131 5.14 -20.63 -6.83
C LEU A 131 4.35 -21.62 -7.70
N GLY A 132 4.99 -22.22 -8.71
CA GLY A 132 4.34 -23.07 -9.72
C GLY A 132 3.38 -22.33 -10.64
N LEU A 133 3.52 -21.00 -10.76
CA LEU A 133 2.60 -20.13 -11.53
C LEU A 133 3.41 -19.10 -12.32
N GLU A 134 3.02 -18.82 -13.56
CA GLU A 134 3.76 -17.86 -14.41
C GLU A 134 3.29 -16.40 -14.21
N GLN A 135 2.04 -16.22 -13.77
CA GLN A 135 1.40 -14.92 -13.66
C GLN A 135 0.61 -14.81 -12.37
N LEU A 136 0.81 -13.71 -11.64
CA LEU A 136 0.09 -13.44 -10.41
C LEU A 136 0.07 -11.93 -10.13
N SER A 137 -0.97 -11.45 -9.45
CA SER A 137 -0.93 -10.06 -8.95
C SER A 137 0.05 -9.92 -7.79
N ARG A 138 0.57 -8.71 -7.58
CA ARG A 138 1.46 -8.40 -6.44
C ARG A 138 0.88 -8.86 -5.09
N PRO A 139 -0.36 -8.50 -4.71
CA PRO A 139 -0.92 -8.92 -3.42
C PRO A 139 -1.10 -10.44 -3.31
N GLN A 140 -1.48 -11.13 -4.40
CA GLN A 140 -1.58 -12.59 -4.39
C GLN A 140 -0.20 -13.26 -4.21
N THR A 141 0.85 -12.68 -4.80
CA THR A 141 2.23 -13.19 -4.70
C THR A 141 2.71 -13.10 -3.26
N VAL A 142 2.50 -11.94 -2.63
CA VAL A 142 2.79 -11.74 -1.21
C VAL A 142 2.02 -12.73 -0.35
N LYS A 143 0.73 -12.95 -0.63
CA LYS A 143 -0.09 -13.90 0.12
C LYS A 143 0.46 -15.32 0.05
N LYS A 144 0.77 -15.81 -1.15
CA LYS A 144 1.33 -17.15 -1.37
C LYS A 144 2.69 -17.33 -0.68
N LEU A 145 3.51 -16.30 -0.72
CA LEU A 145 4.79 -16.30 -0.03
C LEU A 145 4.62 -16.37 1.49
N TRP A 146 3.66 -15.64 2.06
CA TRP A 146 3.35 -15.71 3.49
C TRP A 146 2.75 -17.04 3.91
N GLU A 147 1.94 -17.68 3.06
CA GLU A 147 1.46 -19.05 3.26
C GLU A 147 2.66 -20.00 3.43
N TYR A 148 3.67 -19.90 2.55
CA TYR A 148 4.91 -20.68 2.65
C TYR A 148 5.72 -20.37 3.92
N ILE A 149 6.00 -19.08 4.18
CA ILE A 149 6.79 -18.64 5.35
C ILE A 149 6.20 -19.15 6.66
N LYS A 150 4.87 -19.15 6.78
CA LYS A 150 4.17 -19.65 7.98
C LYS A 150 4.14 -21.16 8.04
N ALA A 151 3.98 -21.85 6.92
CA ALA A 151 3.96 -23.31 6.87
C ALA A 151 5.31 -23.95 7.23
N HIS A 152 6.41 -23.23 6.98
CA HIS A 152 7.77 -23.68 7.25
C HIS A 152 8.39 -23.03 8.50
N ASP A 153 7.60 -22.32 9.31
CA ASP A 153 8.05 -21.61 10.52
C ASP A 153 9.31 -20.74 10.31
N LEU A 154 9.40 -20.10 9.14
CA LEU A 154 10.57 -19.30 8.71
C LEU A 154 10.62 -17.90 9.35
N GLN A 155 9.82 -17.64 10.39
CA GLN A 155 9.87 -16.38 11.13
C GLN A 155 10.87 -16.52 12.28
N ASP A 156 11.69 -15.49 12.49
CA ASP A 156 12.58 -15.46 13.65
C ASP A 156 11.72 -15.46 14.95
N PRO A 157 11.96 -16.40 15.88
CA PRO A 157 11.21 -16.46 17.14
C PRO A 157 11.40 -15.21 18.01
N ASN A 158 12.53 -14.50 17.87
CA ASN A 158 12.84 -13.28 18.62
C ASN A 158 12.20 -12.04 17.97
N ASP A 159 12.19 -11.98 16.64
CA ASP A 159 11.55 -10.91 15.86
C ASP A 159 10.72 -11.46 14.70
N LYS A 160 9.41 -11.60 14.93
CA LYS A 160 8.44 -12.09 13.93
C LYS A 160 8.31 -11.21 12.69
N ARG A 161 9.02 -10.07 12.62
CA ARG A 161 9.11 -9.22 11.42
C ARG A 161 10.25 -9.64 10.49
N THR A 162 11.19 -10.42 11.00
CA THR A 162 12.32 -10.95 10.27
C THR A 162 12.04 -12.38 9.85
N ILE A 163 12.26 -12.66 8.57
CA ILE A 163 12.03 -13.94 7.92
C ILE A 163 13.41 -14.52 7.62
N LEU A 164 13.69 -15.70 8.16
CA LEU A 164 14.90 -16.46 7.89
C LEU A 164 14.68 -17.25 6.60
N CYS A 165 15.38 -16.89 5.54
CA CYS A 165 15.20 -17.54 4.25
C CYS A 165 15.79 -18.95 4.27
N ASP A 166 14.98 -19.93 3.88
CA ASP A 166 15.46 -21.28 3.55
C ASP A 166 16.13 -21.28 2.16
N ASP A 167 16.70 -22.41 1.74
CA ASP A 167 17.40 -22.51 0.46
C ASP A 167 16.53 -22.11 -0.74
N LYS A 168 15.22 -22.39 -0.68
CA LYS A 168 14.27 -22.02 -1.74
C LYS A 168 14.03 -20.52 -1.78
N LEU A 169 13.76 -19.87 -0.65
CA LEU A 169 13.61 -18.42 -0.59
C LEU A 169 14.92 -17.70 -0.92
N LYS A 170 16.06 -18.23 -0.49
CA LYS A 170 17.39 -17.69 -0.86
C LYS A 170 17.63 -17.75 -2.36
N SER A 171 17.22 -18.83 -3.04
CA SER A 171 17.33 -18.92 -4.50
C SER A 171 16.54 -17.83 -5.23
N VAL A 172 15.38 -17.45 -4.69
CA VAL A 172 14.48 -16.44 -5.28
C VAL A 172 14.90 -15.01 -4.95
N PHE A 173 15.17 -14.72 -3.67
CA PHE A 173 15.43 -13.37 -3.18
C PHE A 173 16.92 -13.02 -3.08
N GLU A 174 17.80 -14.01 -3.14
CA GLU A 174 19.27 -13.87 -3.05
C GLU A 174 19.74 -13.19 -1.74
N VAL A 175 18.97 -13.36 -0.67
CA VAL A 175 19.29 -12.83 0.66
C VAL A 175 19.03 -13.87 1.74
N ASP A 176 19.86 -13.85 2.79
CA ASP A 176 19.72 -14.79 3.92
C ASP A 176 18.54 -14.44 4.83
N THR A 177 18.23 -13.15 4.97
CA THR A 177 17.14 -12.66 5.81
C THR A 177 16.32 -11.60 5.10
N LEU A 178 15.01 -11.65 5.29
CA LEU A 178 14.06 -10.70 4.73
C LEU A 178 13.27 -10.03 5.84
N HIS A 179 13.11 -8.71 5.74
CA HIS A 179 12.18 -8.00 6.61
C HIS A 179 10.79 -7.93 5.98
N MET A 180 9.73 -8.12 6.77
CA MET A 180 8.33 -8.13 6.30
C MET A 180 7.96 -6.95 5.39
N PHE A 181 8.45 -5.74 5.69
CA PHE A 181 8.17 -4.55 4.87
C PHE A 181 9.02 -4.46 3.60
N THR A 182 10.18 -5.12 3.57
CA THR A 182 11.10 -5.09 2.41
C THR A 182 10.68 -6.05 1.30
N MET A 183 9.85 -7.06 1.61
CA MET A 183 9.38 -8.07 0.65
C MET A 183 8.83 -7.45 -0.65
N ASN A 184 8.02 -6.40 -0.54
CA ASN A 184 7.44 -5.70 -1.69
C ASN A 184 8.48 -5.04 -2.60
N LYS A 185 9.63 -4.64 -2.04
CA LYS A 185 10.74 -4.05 -2.80
C LYS A 185 11.37 -5.11 -3.69
N TYR A 186 11.68 -6.28 -3.14
CA TYR A 186 12.24 -7.39 -3.92
C TYR A 186 11.28 -7.88 -5.01
N LEU A 187 9.99 -8.00 -4.69
CA LEU A 187 8.97 -8.36 -5.67
C LEU A 187 8.86 -7.36 -6.83
N THR A 188 9.22 -6.09 -6.62
CA THR A 188 9.22 -5.10 -7.72
C THR A 188 10.26 -5.44 -8.78
N ASN A 189 11.37 -6.08 -8.39
CA ASN A 189 12.44 -6.49 -9.32
C ASN A 189 12.15 -7.86 -9.94
N LEU A 190 11.43 -8.73 -9.22
CA LEU A 190 11.09 -10.08 -9.65
C LEU A 190 9.79 -10.18 -10.46
N MET A 191 9.09 -9.07 -10.67
CA MET A 191 7.80 -9.01 -11.37
C MET A 191 7.84 -7.96 -12.47
N THR A 192 7.36 -8.32 -13.66
CA THR A 192 7.27 -7.41 -14.81
C THR A 192 5.81 -7.15 -15.17
N LYS A 193 5.52 -5.91 -15.61
CA LYS A 193 4.17 -5.54 -16.07
C LYS A 193 3.91 -6.27 -17.38
N ILE A 194 2.80 -7.01 -17.42
CA ILE A 194 2.32 -7.63 -18.66
C ILE A 194 1.73 -6.51 -19.52
N PRO A 195 2.19 -6.32 -20.78
CA PRO A 195 1.54 -5.41 -21.71
C PRO A 195 0.07 -5.79 -21.86
N ASP A 196 -0.83 -4.80 -21.98
CA ASP A 196 -2.28 -5.06 -21.97
C ASP A 196 -2.74 -6.08 -23.03
N ASP A 197 -1.95 -6.27 -24.09
CA ASP A 197 -2.16 -7.26 -25.16
C ASP A 197 -1.96 -8.73 -24.73
N GLN A 198 -1.18 -8.99 -23.67
CA GLN A 198 -0.93 -10.33 -23.12
C GLN A 198 -1.72 -10.59 -21.82
N LEU A 199 -2.61 -9.69 -21.42
CA LEU A 199 -3.50 -9.94 -20.30
C LEU A 199 -4.43 -11.10 -20.64
N PRO A 200 -4.53 -12.14 -19.78
CA PRO A 200 -5.59 -13.13 -19.96
C PRO A 200 -6.92 -12.38 -19.91
N LYS A 201 -7.70 -12.49 -21.01
CA LYS A 201 -9.06 -11.94 -21.07
C LYS A 201 -9.79 -12.36 -19.80
N PRO A 202 -10.56 -11.47 -19.15
CA PRO A 202 -11.25 -11.80 -17.92
C PRO A 202 -12.15 -13.00 -18.18
N GLN A 203 -11.72 -14.18 -17.74
CA GLN A 203 -12.61 -15.33 -17.70
C GLN A 203 -13.60 -15.06 -16.56
N PRO A 204 -14.91 -15.18 -16.82
CA PRO A 204 -15.91 -15.02 -15.76
C PRO A 204 -15.59 -16.07 -14.69
N LYS A 205 -15.25 -15.63 -13.47
CA LYS A 205 -15.09 -16.50 -12.29
C LYS A 205 -16.45 -17.03 -11.79
N ASN A 206 -17.33 -17.38 -12.71
CA ASN A 206 -18.65 -17.95 -12.45
C ASN A 206 -18.67 -19.41 -12.88
N GLU A 207 -17.70 -20.17 -12.42
CA GLU A 207 -17.70 -21.63 -12.33
C GLU A 207 -16.91 -21.98 -11.07
N GLU A 208 -17.47 -21.56 -9.94
CA GLU A 208 -17.40 -22.35 -8.73
C GLU A 208 -17.85 -23.77 -9.14
N PRO A 209 -16.99 -24.81 -9.10
CA PRO A 209 -17.56 -26.12 -8.94
C PRO A 209 -18.20 -26.02 -7.56
N ALA A 210 -19.53 -25.95 -7.54
CA ALA A 210 -20.31 -26.25 -6.37
C ALA A 210 -19.84 -27.64 -5.94
N ALA A 211 -18.82 -27.68 -5.07
CA ALA A 211 -18.46 -28.85 -4.36
C ALA A 211 -19.76 -29.21 -3.64
N PRO A 212 -20.39 -30.36 -3.97
CA PRO A 212 -21.45 -30.83 -3.13
C PRO A 212 -20.76 -31.05 -1.78
N ASN A 213 -21.12 -30.22 -0.80
CA ASN A 213 -20.97 -30.53 0.61
C ASN A 213 -21.87 -31.76 0.87
N ASP A 214 -21.49 -32.90 0.31
CA ASP A 214 -21.99 -34.20 0.65
C ASP A 214 -20.85 -34.86 1.41
N LEU A 215 -20.79 -34.51 2.71
CA LEU A 215 -20.10 -35.34 3.68
C LEU A 215 -20.64 -36.76 3.51
N PRO A 216 -19.82 -37.77 3.23
CA PRO A 216 -20.23 -39.12 3.53
C PRO A 216 -20.26 -39.22 5.05
N LYS A 217 -21.45 -39.02 5.63
CA LYS A 217 -21.74 -39.54 6.98
C LYS A 217 -21.39 -41.01 6.92
N GLN A 218 -20.31 -41.37 7.62
CA GLN A 218 -19.99 -42.75 7.93
C GLN A 218 -21.08 -43.22 8.88
N GLU A 219 -22.16 -43.72 8.29
CA GLU A 219 -23.28 -44.36 8.96
C GLU A 219 -22.84 -45.78 9.33
N GLU A 220 -22.89 -46.06 10.63
CA GLU A 220 -23.20 -47.35 11.27
C GLU A 220 -22.87 -48.60 10.43
N LYS A 221 -21.83 -49.37 10.71
CA LYS A 221 -21.60 -50.12 11.96
C LYS A 221 -22.80 -50.94 12.43
N GLU A 222 -23.50 -51.66 11.56
CA GLU A 222 -24.20 -52.88 12.02
C GLU A 222 -24.53 -53.89 10.91
N LEU A 223 -24.27 -55.15 11.24
CA LEU A 223 -25.15 -56.30 11.02
C LEU A 223 -24.99 -57.17 9.75
N VAL A 224 -24.83 -58.47 10.04
CA VAL A 224 -25.23 -59.69 9.29
C VAL A 224 -24.15 -60.41 8.45
N GLU A 225 -23.49 -61.39 9.09
CA GLU A 225 -22.95 -62.64 8.48
C GLU A 225 -24.04 -63.39 7.67
N PRO A 226 -23.76 -64.23 6.64
CA PRO A 226 -23.19 -65.60 6.80
C PRO A 226 -22.55 -66.16 5.48
N PRO A 227 -22.35 -67.48 5.26
CA PRO A 227 -22.15 -68.62 6.15
C PRO A 227 -20.80 -69.35 5.95
N THR A 228 -20.46 -70.12 6.98
CA THR A 228 -19.45 -71.17 7.05
C THR A 228 -19.59 -72.30 6.02
N ALA A 229 -18.41 -72.75 5.56
CA ALA A 229 -18.02 -74.13 5.25
C ALA A 229 -18.58 -74.85 4.00
N GLU A 230 -17.71 -75.01 3.01
CA GLU A 230 -17.69 -76.13 2.05
C GLU A 230 -16.20 -76.28 1.62
N SER A 231 -15.39 -77.16 2.21
CA SER A 231 -15.19 -78.58 1.86
C SER A 231 -15.12 -78.82 0.35
N THR A 232 -13.90 -78.93 -0.23
CA THR A 232 -13.48 -79.87 -1.30
C THR A 232 -12.07 -79.52 -1.81
N ALA A 233 -11.05 -80.25 -1.34
CA ALA A 233 -9.81 -80.65 -2.05
C ALA A 233 -8.92 -81.45 -1.08
#